data_AF-A0A1H7E919-F1
#
_entry.id   AF-A0A1H7E919-F1
#
_cell.length_a   1.000
_cell.length_b   1.000
_cell.length_c   1.000
_cell.angle_alpha   90.00
_cell.angle_beta   90.00
_cell.angle_gamma   90.00
#
_symmetry.space_group_name_H-M   'P 1'
#
loop_
_entity.id
_entity.type
_entity.pdbx_description
1 polymer ?
#
loop_
_entity_poly.entity_id
_entity_poly.type
_entity_poly.pdbx_seq_one_letter_code
_entity_poly.pdbx_strand_id
1 'polypeptide(L)' 'MPALPLDRLHLETDAPYLFPKNSGARRGHNEPANLPWVAAGVAELMNREVDEIIQACTANSRRMFNLPGT' A
#
# COMPACT_ATOMS: atom_id res chain seq x y z
N MET A 1 8.27 -18.79 4.11
CA MET A 1 6.91 -18.40 3.67
C MET A 1 6.96 -18.22 2.16
N PRO A 2 5.95 -18.65 1.38
CA PRO A 2 5.92 -18.34 -0.04
C PRO A 2 5.91 -16.81 -0.22
N ALA A 3 6.71 -16.30 -1.15
CA ALA A 3 6.74 -14.87 -1.46
C ALA A 3 5.37 -14.45 -2.05
N LEU A 4 4.82 -13.34 -1.59
CA LEU A 4 3.61 -12.77 -2.18
C LEU A 4 3.95 -12.20 -3.57
N PRO A 5 3.32 -12.66 -4.65
CA PRO A 5 3.58 -12.14 -5.99
C PRO A 5 3.18 -10.66 -6.09
N LEU A 6 4.07 -9.84 -6.66
CA LEU A 6 3.87 -8.39 -6.77
C LEU A 6 2.64 -8.04 -7.65
N ASP A 7 2.34 -8.85 -8.67
CA ASP A 7 1.18 -8.72 -9.56
C ASP A 7 -0.17 -9.13 -8.92
N ARG A 8 -0.12 -9.57 -7.66
CA ARG A 8 -1.28 -9.94 -6.84
C ARG A 8 -1.36 -9.17 -5.53
N LEU A 9 -0.48 -8.18 -5.33
CA LEU A 9 -0.46 -7.32 -4.15
C LEU A 9 -1.40 -6.12 -4.34
N HIS A 10 -2.17 -5.83 -3.29
CA HIS A 10 -2.97 -4.61 -3.15
C HIS A 10 -2.62 -3.95 -1.80
N LEU A 11 -2.74 -2.63 -1.73
CA LEU A 11 -2.53 -1.87 -0.49
C LEU A 11 -3.84 -1.23 -0.06
N GLU A 12 -4.09 -1.22 1.25
CA GLU A 12 -5.20 -0.52 1.88
C GLU A 12 -4.77 0.09 3.21
N THR A 13 -5.56 1.05 3.72
CA THR A 13 -5.32 1.66 5.04
C THR A 13 -6.15 1.03 6.15
N ASP A 14 -7.29 0.40 5.81
CA ASP A 14 -8.34 -0.01 6.75
C ASP A 14 -8.80 1.16 7.66
N ALA A 15 -8.73 2.40 7.16
CA ALA A 15 -9.20 3.57 7.89
C ALA A 15 -10.68 3.42 8.29
N PRO A 16 -11.05 3.76 9.54
CA PRO A 16 -10.30 4.56 10.52
C PRO A 16 -9.32 3.79 11.42
N TYR A 17 -9.13 2.50 11.20
CA TYR A 17 -8.30 1.61 12.02
C TYR A 17 -6.85 1.53 11.49
N LEU A 18 -5.99 0.81 12.23
CA LEU A 18 -4.63 0.45 11.80
C LEU A 18 -3.71 1.63 11.41
N PHE A 19 -3.68 2.68 12.25
CA PHE A 19 -2.79 3.82 12.04
C PHE A 19 -1.31 3.38 11.87
N PRO A 20 -0.60 3.82 10.80
CA PRO A 20 0.77 3.39 10.52
C PRO A 20 1.75 3.77 11.64
N LYS A 21 2.52 2.78 12.11
CA LYS A 21 3.50 3.01 13.20
C LYS A 21 4.78 3.69 12.71
N ASN A 22 5.08 3.60 11.42
CA ASN A 22 6.27 4.17 10.80
C ASN A 22 6.13 5.67 10.45
N SER A 23 4.96 6.29 10.65
CA SER A 23 4.77 7.72 10.34
C SER A 23 5.38 8.69 11.35
N GLY A 24 5.91 8.19 12.48
CA GLY A 24 6.52 9.00 13.55
C GLY A 24 5.57 9.89 14.36
N ALA A 25 4.38 10.21 13.82
CA ALA A 25 3.28 10.86 14.53
C ALA A 25 2.28 9.83 15.04
N ARG A 26 1.55 10.14 16.13
CA ARG A 26 0.38 9.37 16.56
C ARG A 26 -0.83 10.29 16.50
N ARG A 27 -1.76 10.02 15.57
CA ARG A 27 -3.07 10.67 15.51
C ARG A 27 -4.15 9.74 16.04
N GLY A 28 -5.37 10.27 16.19
CA GLY A 28 -6.51 9.50 16.68
C GLY A 28 -6.92 8.39 15.70
N HIS A 29 -7.30 8.75 14.48
CA HIS A 29 -7.80 7.82 13.46
C HIS A 29 -6.84 7.73 12.27
N ASN A 30 -6.83 6.57 11.63
CA ASN A 30 -6.18 6.41 10.33
C ASN A 30 -7.04 7.04 9.23
N GLU A 31 -6.41 7.41 8.12
CA GLU A 31 -7.04 8.08 6.99
C GLU A 31 -6.49 7.50 5.68
N PRO A 32 -7.27 7.51 4.58
CA PRO A 32 -6.79 7.06 3.26
C PRO A 32 -5.49 7.74 2.80
N ALA A 33 -5.27 9.01 3.19
CA ALA A 33 -4.06 9.75 2.88
C ALA A 33 -2.78 9.14 3.46
N ASN A 34 -2.89 8.22 4.43
CA ASN A 34 -1.76 7.52 5.03
C ASN A 34 -1.32 6.27 4.25
N LEU A 35 -1.97 5.93 3.12
CA LEU A 35 -1.58 4.78 2.29
C LEU A 35 -0.10 4.78 1.86
N PRO A 36 0.57 5.93 1.59
CA PRO A 36 2.01 5.95 1.30
C PRO A 36 2.89 5.33 2.40
N TRP A 37 2.48 5.42 3.68
CA TRP A 37 3.21 4.77 4.78
C TRP A 37 3.13 3.25 4.73
N VAL A 38 2.00 2.71 4.26
CA VAL A 38 1.83 1.28 4.01
C VAL A 38 2.71 0.84 2.85
N ALA A 39 2.74 1.61 1.75
CA ALA A 39 3.61 1.34 0.61
C ALA A 39 5.10 1.29 1.01
N ALA A 40 5.56 2.27 1.80
CA ALA A 40 6.93 2.30 2.30
C ALA A 40 7.29 1.06 3.15
N GLY A 41 6.39 0.64 4.05
CA GLY A 41 6.61 -0.55 4.86
C GLY A 41 6.66 -1.84 4.04
N VAL A 42 5.81 -1.96 3.01
CA VAL A 42 5.83 -3.12 2.12
C VAL A 42 7.08 -3.14 1.23
N ALA A 43 7.51 -1.97 0.73
CA ALA A 43 8.73 -1.83 -0.04
C ALA A 43 9.97 -2.31 0.73
N GLU A 44 10.09 -1.92 1.99
CA GLU A 44 11.14 -2.39 2.91
C GLU A 44 11.09 -3.92 3.09
N LEU A 45 9.91 -4.47 3.37
CA LEU A 45 9.73 -5.93 3.58
C LEU A 45 10.01 -6.77 2.34
N MET A 46 9.74 -6.22 1.14
CA MET A 46 9.95 -6.90 -0.14
C MET A 46 11.31 -6.60 -0.78
N ASN A 47 12.13 -5.74 -0.17
CA ASN A 47 13.40 -5.24 -0.71
C ASN A 47 13.23 -4.69 -2.14
N ARG A 48 12.30 -3.74 -2.30
CA ARG A 48 11.92 -3.09 -3.56
C ARG A 48 11.83 -1.58 -3.38
N GLU A 49 11.89 -0.85 -4.49
CA GLU A 49 11.64 0.59 -4.49
C GLU A 49 10.15 0.87 -4.22
N VAL A 50 9.86 1.94 -3.46
CA VAL A 50 8.48 2.30 -3.11
C VAL A 50 7.64 2.61 -4.36
N ASP A 51 8.25 3.22 -5.38
CA ASP A 51 7.59 3.53 -6.65
C ASP A 51 7.19 2.26 -7.41
N GLU A 52 8.01 1.19 -7.32
CA GLU A 52 7.67 -0.09 -7.93
C GLU A 52 6.43 -0.71 -7.26
N ILE A 53 6.37 -0.66 -5.93
CA ILE A 53 5.20 -1.12 -5.17
C ILE A 53 3.95 -0.31 -5.54
N ILE A 54 4.07 1.02 -5.61
CA ILE A 54 2.95 1.91 -5.95
C ILE A 54 2.43 1.61 -7.35
N GLN A 55 3.31 1.51 -8.35
CA GLN A 55 2.95 1.24 -9.73
C GLN A 55 2.24 -0.11 -9.87
N ALA A 56 2.82 -1.18 -9.29
CA ALA A 56 2.25 -2.51 -9.35
C ALA A 56 0.88 -2.57 -8.65
N CYS A 57 0.78 -2.08 -7.42
CA CYS A 57 -0.48 -2.10 -6.66
C CYS A 57 -1.57 -1.27 -7.34
N THR A 58 -1.21 -0.14 -7.95
CA THR A 58 -2.13 0.69 -8.73
C THR A 58 -2.65 -0.07 -9.95
N ALA A 59 -1.76 -0.70 -10.74
CA ALA A 59 -2.13 -1.49 -11.90
C ALA A 59 -3.02 -2.70 -11.51
N ASN A 60 -2.67 -3.40 -10.44
CA ASN A 60 -3.43 -4.53 -9.91
C ASN A 60 -4.84 -4.11 -9.50
N SER A 61 -4.96 -3.01 -8.74
CA SER A 61 -6.24 -2.51 -8.24
C SER A 61 -7.12 -2.02 -9.39
N ARG A 62 -6.54 -1.32 -10.38
CA ARG A 62 -7.26 -0.94 -11.59
C ARG A 62 -7.83 -2.13 -12.34
N ARG A 63 -7.01 -3.17 -12.55
CA ARG A 63 -7.44 -4.41 -13.21
C ARG A 63 -8.54 -5.12 -12.42
N MET A 64 -8.41 -5.19 -11.10
CA MET A 64 -9.37 -5.88 -10.22
C MET A 64 -10.73 -5.15 -10.16
N PHE A 65 -10.72 -3.82 -10.06
CA PHE A 65 -11.92 -3.00 -9.91
C PHE A 65 -12.44 -2.41 -11.22
N ASN A 66 -11.85 -2.77 -12.37
CA ASN A 66 -12.18 -2.25 -13.70
C ASN A 66 -12.18 -0.71 -13.77
N LEU A 67 -11.15 -0.08 -13.20
CA LEU A 67 -11.02 1.38 -13.15
C LEU A 67 -10.37 1.92 -14.45
N PRO A 68 -10.73 3.14 -14.89
CA PRO A 68 -10.11 3.76 -16.06
C PRO A 68 -8.60 3.99 -15.86
N GLY A 69 -7.87 3.94 -16.98
CA GLY A 69 -6.46 4.32 -17.04
C GLY A 69 -6.28 5.83 -16.81
N THR A 70 -5.15 6.21 -16.23
CA THR A 70 -4.64 7.60 -16.21
C THR A 70 -3.79 7.87 -17.43
#